data_AF-A0A1F4YLA0-F1
#
_entry.id   AF-A0A1F4YLA0-F1
#
_cell.length_a   1.000
_cell.length_b   1.000
_cell.length_c   1.000
_cell.angle_alpha   90.00
_cell.angle_beta   90.00
_cell.angle_gamma   90.00
#
_symmetry.space_group_name_H-M   'P 1'
#
loop_
_entity.id
_entity.type
_entity.pdbx_description
1 polymer ?
#
loop_
_entity_poly.entity_id
_entity_poly.type
_entity_poly.pdbx_seq_one_letter_code
_entity_poly.pdbx_strand_id
1 'polypeptide(L)'
;MKYISENFLYRTDYNNVDKGASLIGSGIFDSTGILEIITYLEEKLNIKVEDEEVIPDNFDSINAITTFTRKKLDGIAKGEAI
;
A
#
# COMPACT_ATOMS: atom_id res chain seq x y z
N MET A 1 4.14 8.54 -0.13
CA MET A 1 2.74 8.14 -0.39
C MET A 1 2.02 8.96 -1.46
N LYS A 2 2.74 9.76 -2.27
CA LYS A 2 2.13 10.53 -3.36
C LYS A 2 1.56 9.64 -4.48
N TYR A 3 2.05 8.41 -4.63
CA TYR A 3 1.64 7.49 -5.67
C TYR A 3 0.18 7.01 -5.55
N ILE A 4 -0.30 6.67 -4.34
CA ILE A 4 -1.69 6.23 -4.14
C ILE A 4 -2.66 7.36 -4.52
N SER A 5 -2.33 8.60 -4.17
CA SER A 5 -3.13 9.76 -4.56
C SER A 5 -3.09 10.07 -6.06
N GLU A 6 -1.94 9.89 -6.70
CA GLU A 6 -1.75 10.26 -8.11
C GLU A 6 -2.23 9.18 -9.09
N ASN A 7 -2.23 7.90 -8.70
CA ASN A 7 -2.51 6.79 -9.61
C ASN A 7 -3.78 5.99 -9.30
N PHE A 8 -4.39 6.11 -8.12
CA PHE A 8 -5.55 5.29 -7.76
C PHE A 8 -6.80 6.06 -7.39
N LEU A 9 -6.68 7.32 -6.99
CA LEU A 9 -7.82 8.12 -6.60
C LEU A 9 -8.46 8.80 -7.81
N TYR A 10 -9.02 7.99 -8.70
CA TYR A 10 -9.75 8.46 -9.87
C TYR A 10 -11.11 9.09 -9.53
N ARG A 11 -11.65 8.88 -8.31
CA ARG A 11 -13.04 9.25 -7.95
C ARG A 11 -13.20 10.13 -6.70
N THR A 12 -12.14 10.34 -5.91
CA THR A 12 -12.22 11.06 -4.63
C THR A 12 -10.96 11.90 -4.39
N ASP A 13 -11.13 13.12 -3.87
CA ASP A 13 -9.99 13.95 -3.45
C ASP A 13 -9.21 13.25 -2.33
N TYR A 14 -7.91 13.01 -2.52
CA TYR A 14 -7.03 12.35 -1.53
C TYR A 14 -7.14 12.96 -0.13
N ASN A 15 -7.39 14.27 -0.07
CA ASN A 15 -7.50 14.99 1.19
C ASN A 15 -8.81 14.69 1.95
N ASN A 16 -9.83 14.17 1.24
CA ASN A 16 -11.13 13.79 1.81
C ASN A 16 -11.32 12.28 1.96
N VAL A 17 -10.34 11.46 1.55
CA VAL A 17 -10.36 10.02 1.84
C VAL A 17 -9.91 9.80 3.28
N ASP A 18 -10.77 9.17 4.09
CA ASP A 18 -10.35 8.66 5.38
C ASP A 18 -9.29 7.57 5.18
N LYS A 19 -8.08 7.85 5.64
CA LYS A 19 -6.92 6.97 5.46
C LYS A 19 -7.05 5.64 6.22
N GLY A 20 -7.96 5.57 7.19
CA GLY A 20 -8.30 4.35 7.91
C GLY A 20 -9.51 3.61 7.35
N ALA A 21 -10.25 4.19 6.40
CA ALA A 21 -11.38 3.53 5.78
C ALA A 21 -10.92 2.39 4.85
N SER A 22 -11.78 1.37 4.76
CA SER A 22 -11.60 0.26 3.82
C SER A 22 -11.68 0.78 2.38
N LEU A 23 -10.59 0.65 1.63
CA LEU A 23 -10.46 1.06 0.24
C LEU A 23 -11.29 0.15 -0.67
N ILE A 24 -11.31 -1.14 -0.38
CA ILE A 24 -12.10 -2.12 -1.14
C ILE A 24 -13.57 -1.98 -0.77
N GLY A 25 -13.88 -1.92 0.53
CA GLY A 25 -15.25 -1.80 1.03
C GLY A 25 -15.93 -0.49 0.66
N SER A 26 -15.17 0.59 0.46
CA SER A 26 -15.69 1.87 -0.04
C SER A 26 -15.78 1.94 -1.58
N GLY A 27 -15.31 0.92 -2.30
CA GLY A 27 -15.27 0.91 -3.76
C GLY A 27 -14.27 1.91 -4.36
N ILE A 28 -13.31 2.39 -3.57
CA ILE A 28 -12.19 3.22 -4.06
C ILE A 28 -11.19 2.33 -4.80
N PHE A 29 -11.01 1.10 -4.34
CA PHE A 29 -10.21 0.05 -4.97
C PHE A 29 -11.09 -1.14 -5.35
N ASP A 30 -10.79 -1.74 -6.51
CA ASP A 30 -11.22 -3.10 -6.84
C ASP A 30 -10.16 -4.11 -6.38
N SER A 31 -10.51 -5.40 -6.41
CA SER A 31 -9.60 -6.50 -6.04
C SER A 31 -8.30 -6.54 -6.84
N THR A 32 -8.29 -5.98 -8.06
CA THR A 32 -7.08 -5.85 -8.89
C THR A 32 -6.18 -4.69 -8.48
N GLY A 33 -6.72 -3.65 -7.84
CA GLY A 33 -5.93 -2.48 -7.44
C GLY A 33 -4.91 -2.80 -6.34
N ILE A 34 -5.16 -3.84 -5.53
CA ILE A 34 -4.19 -4.34 -4.55
C ILE A 34 -2.93 -4.86 -5.25
N LEU A 35 -3.09 -5.60 -6.36
CA LEU A 35 -1.97 -6.15 -7.12
C LEU A 35 -1.11 -5.02 -7.70
N GLU A 36 -1.73 -3.97 -8.22
CA GLU A 36 -0.99 -2.80 -8.74
C GLU A 36 -0.23 -2.06 -7.63
N ILE A 37 -0.77 -1.98 -6.40
CA ILE A 37 -0.03 -1.44 -5.25
C ILE A 37 1.18 -2.34 -4.96
N ILE A 38 1.00 -3.65 -4.90
CA ILE A 38 2.08 -4.60 -4.62
C ILE A 38 3.20 -4.44 -5.66
N THR A 39 2.84 -4.46 -6.95
CA THR A 39 3.80 -4.25 -8.05
C THR A 39 4.52 -2.92 -7.90
N TYR A 40 3.83 -1.84 -7.53
CA TYR A 40 4.48 -0.56 -7.27
C TYR A 40 5.48 -0.62 -6.10
N LEU A 41 5.12 -1.26 -4.99
CA LEU A 41 6.00 -1.40 -3.83
C LEU A 41 7.27 -2.20 -4.19
N GLU A 42 7.10 -3.27 -4.96
CA GLU A 42 8.20 -4.10 -5.46
C GLU A 42 9.10 -3.33 -6.42
N GLU A 43 8.54 -2.71 -7.47
CA GLU A 43 9.34 -2.06 -8.50
C GLU A 43 9.96 -0.74 -8.07
N LYS A 44 9.27 0.07 -7.25
CA LYS A 44 9.72 1.43 -6.91
C LYS A 44 10.44 1.52 -5.59
N LEU A 45 10.10 0.65 -4.64
CA LEU A 45 10.69 0.66 -3.31
C LEU A 45 11.58 -0.56 -3.04
N ASN A 46 11.69 -1.48 -4.00
CA ASN A 46 12.47 -2.71 -3.88
C ASN A 46 12.06 -3.55 -2.65
N ILE A 47 10.78 -3.47 -2.29
CA ILE A 47 10.20 -4.21 -1.16
C ILE A 47 9.63 -5.50 -1.71
N LYS A 48 10.05 -6.65 -1.18
CA LYS A 48 9.39 -7.93 -1.48
C LYS A 48 8.14 -8.12 -0.63
N VAL A 49 7.01 -8.39 -1.27
CA VAL A 49 5.75 -8.77 -0.61
C VAL A 49 5.58 -10.28 -0.77
N GLU A 50 5.52 -11.00 0.35
CA GLU A 50 5.25 -12.44 0.31
C GLU A 50 3.74 -12.70 0.19
N ASP A 51 3.34 -13.84 -0.40
CA ASP A 51 1.93 -14.20 -0.60
C ASP A 51 1.12 -14.16 0.71
N GLU A 52 1.74 -14.57 1.81
CA GLU A 52 1.15 -14.57 3.17
C GLU A 52 0.87 -13.16 3.71
N GLU A 53 1.55 -12.15 3.17
CA GLU A 53 1.38 -10.76 3.56
C GLU A 53 0.27 -10.07 2.77
N VAL A 54 -0.21 -10.68 1.68
CA VAL A 54 -1.32 -10.20 0.84
C VAL A 54 -2.66 -10.46 1.54
N ILE A 55 -2.85 -9.80 2.67
CA ILE A 55 -4.06 -9.86 3.49
C ILE A 55 -4.71 -8.48 3.62
N PRO A 56 -6.04 -8.41 3.82
CA PRO A 56 -6.73 -7.13 4.01
C PRO A 56 -6.10 -6.24 5.07
N ASP A 57 -5.61 -6.81 6.18
CA ASP A 57 -4.97 -6.08 7.27
C ASP A 57 -3.76 -5.23 6.82
N ASN A 58 -3.08 -5.62 5.73
CA ASN A 58 -1.93 -4.89 5.19
C ASN A 58 -2.30 -3.95 4.03
N PHE A 59 -3.42 -4.19 3.33
CA PHE A 59 -3.71 -3.54 2.04
C PHE A 59 -5.09 -2.88 1.92
N ASP A 60 -6.00 -3.10 2.87
CA ASP A 60 -7.38 -2.60 2.79
C ASP A 60 -7.50 -1.11 3.17
N SER A 61 -6.46 -0.46 3.69
CA SER A 61 -6.50 0.99 3.95
C SER A 61 -5.17 1.66 3.63
N ILE A 62 -5.21 2.98 3.40
CA ILE A 62 -4.00 3.77 3.14
C ILE A 62 -3.03 3.66 4.33
N ASN A 63 -3.56 3.69 5.56
CA ASN A 63 -2.79 3.54 6.79
C ASN A 63 -2.16 2.15 6.92
N ALA A 64 -2.89 1.10 6.55
CA ALA A 64 -2.37 -0.27 6.53
C ALA A 64 -1.20 -0.39 5.55
N ILE A 65 -1.38 0.06 4.30
CA ILE A 65 -0.35 0.02 3.26
C ILE A 65 0.89 0.77 3.71
N THR A 66 0.74 2.00 4.21
CA THR A 66 1.90 2.78 4.67
C THR A 66 2.58 2.18 5.88
N THR A 67 1.84 1.62 6.82
CA THR A 67 2.43 0.92 7.97
C THR A 67 3.23 -0.29 7.51
N PHE A 68 2.68 -1.08 6.60
CA PHE A 68 3.35 -2.23 6.00
C PHE A 68 4.62 -1.81 5.25
N THR A 69 4.52 -0.83 4.35
CA THR A 69 5.65 -0.27 3.60
C THR A 69 6.76 0.22 4.53
N ARG A 70 6.42 0.98 5.58
CA ARG A 70 7.42 1.48 6.53
C ARG A 70 8.13 0.35 7.26
N LYS A 71 7.40 -0.67 7.72
CA LYS A 71 8.01 -1.84 8.39
C LYS A 71 8.99 -2.57 7.47
N LYS A 72 8.64 -2.74 6.20
CA LYS A 72 9.52 -3.37 5.20
C LYS A 72 10.78 -2.54 4.97
N LEU A 73 10.65 -1.22 4.78
CA LEU A 73 11.79 -0.32 4.60
C LEU A 73 12.71 -0.29 5.83
N ASP A 74 12.14 -0.24 7.03
CA ASP A 74 12.92 -0.29 8.28
C ASP A 74 13.65 -1.64 8.44
N GLY A 75 13.03 -2.73 8.00
CA GLY A 75 13.65 -4.07 7.95
C GLY A 75 14.80 -4.14 6.96
N ILE A 76 14.63 -3.59 5.75
CA ILE A 76 15.68 -3.49 4.72
C ILE A 76 16.85 -2.65 5.22
N ALA A 77 16.59 -1.48 5.80
CA ALA A 77 17.62 -0.59 6.33
C ALA A 77 18.44 -1.23 7.48
N LYS A 78 17.85 -2.16 8.23
CA LYS A 78 18.55 -2.96 9.26
C LYS A 78 19.30 -4.17 8.68
N GLY A 79 18.96 -4.60 7.46
CA GLY A 79 19.57 -5.71 6.75
C GLY A 79 20.88 -5.37 6.00
N GLU A 80 21.19 -4.08 5.78
CA GLU A 80 22.46 -3.61 5.20
C GLU A 80 23.58 -3.40 6.24
N ALA A 81 23.42 -3.87 7.47
CA ALA A 81 24.48 -3.89 8.47
C ALA A 81 25.21 -5.25 8.48
N ILE A 82 25.96 -5.54 7.40
CA ILE A 82 27.00 -6.60 7.42
C ILE A 82 28.21 -6.17 6.58
#